data_AF-A0A922ME90-F1
#
_entry.id   AF-A0A922ME90-F1
#
_cell.length_a   1.000
_cell.length_b   1.000
_cell.length_c   1.000
_cell.angle_alpha   90.00
_cell.angle_beta   90.00
_cell.angle_gamma   90.00
#
_symmetry.space_group_name_H-M   'P 1'
#
loop_
_entity.id
_entity.type
_entity.pdbx_description
1 polymer ?
#
loop_
_entity_poly.entity_id
_entity_poly.type
_entity_poly.pdbx_seq_one_letter_code
_entity_poly.pdbx_strand_id
1 'polypeptide(L)'
;MAIRLPDRMRRLQPYAQTNLEQNAAVLTTPHDVYATIVDIPKNRSCSEAGIQPHWCACVNWKNVTDSTMIQRTAEAFVNYINQLTEPQRSLCVPRTLKEVKWVMVQAPNKGVLSFVAAKDRDGYMGKFGKAIKIPKQTYQI
;
A
#
# COMPACT_ATOMS: atom_id res chain seq x y z
N MET A 1 27.74 14.20 19.22
CA MET A 1 26.51 14.99 19.12
C MET A 1 25.58 14.54 20.22
N ALA A 2 25.08 15.43 21.06
CA ALA A 2 24.15 15.08 22.14
C ALA A 2 22.74 15.53 21.74
N ILE A 3 21.85 14.58 21.44
CA ILE A 3 20.43 14.85 21.21
C ILE A 3 19.74 14.63 22.56
N ARG A 4 19.01 15.63 23.08
CA ARG A 4 18.24 15.49 24.32
C ARG A 4 16.91 16.22 24.21
N LEU A 5 15.83 15.46 24.28
CA LEU A 5 14.48 16.01 24.29
C LEU A 5 14.09 16.57 25.68
N PRO A 6 13.29 17.64 25.73
CA PRO A 6 12.72 18.16 26.97
C PRO A 6 11.97 17.09 27.78
N ASP A 7 12.00 17.16 29.11
CA ASP A 7 11.32 16.17 29.98
C ASP A 7 9.81 16.08 29.72
N ARG A 8 9.17 17.18 29.35
CA ARG A 8 7.76 17.18 28.94
C ARG A 8 7.51 16.28 27.73
N MET A 9 8.38 16.34 26.72
CA MET A 9 8.24 15.54 25.49
C MET A 9 8.55 14.07 25.75
N ARG A 10 9.59 13.76 26.54
CA ARG A 10 9.88 12.39 26.97
C ARG A 10 8.75 11.75 27.78
N ARG A 11 7.98 12.54 28.53
CA ARG A 11 6.79 12.04 29.25
C ARG A 11 5.59 11.79 28.32
N LEU A 12 5.38 12.64 27.33
CA LEU A 12 4.28 12.49 26.37
C LEU A 12 4.55 11.40 25.33
N GLN A 13 5.82 11.23 24.94
CA GLN A 13 6.28 10.25 23.97
C GLN A 13 7.54 9.54 24.50
N PRO A 14 7.36 8.45 25.26
CA PRO A 14 8.46 7.74 25.95
C PRO A 14 9.56 7.24 25.02
N TYR A 15 9.22 6.90 23.77
CA TYR A 15 10.16 6.36 22.79
C TYR A 15 10.86 7.43 21.94
N ALA A 16 10.45 8.70 22.01
CA ALA A 16 10.94 9.75 21.12
C ALA A 16 12.46 9.97 21.24
N GLN A 17 13.01 9.88 22.46
CA GLN A 17 14.44 10.04 22.70
C GLN A 17 15.25 8.90 22.05
N THR A 18 14.84 7.66 22.31
CA THR A 18 15.50 6.46 21.79
C THR A 18 15.38 6.37 20.27
N ASN A 19 14.23 6.72 19.71
CA ASN A 19 14.02 6.75 18.26
C ASN A 19 14.97 7.77 17.59
N LEU A 20 15.14 8.97 18.18
CA LEU A 20 16.06 9.97 17.63
C LEU A 20 17.51 9.52 17.72
N GLU A 21 17.92 8.92 18.84
CA GLU A 21 19.27 8.40 19.01
C GLU A 21 19.58 7.31 17.98
N GLN A 22 18.64 6.39 17.75
CA GLN A 22 18.80 5.29 16.79
C GLN A 22 18.83 5.77 15.34
N ASN A 23 18.02 6.78 14.99
CA ASN A 23 17.92 7.28 13.62
C ASN A 23 18.87 8.44 13.33
N ALA A 24 19.65 8.92 14.31
CA ALA A 24 20.48 10.13 14.20
C ALA A 24 21.40 10.17 12.97
N ALA A 25 21.84 9.02 12.45
CA ALA A 25 22.70 8.92 11.28
C ALA A 25 21.98 9.09 9.93
N VAL A 26 20.64 9.02 9.89
CA VAL A 26 19.83 9.06 8.66
C VAL A 26 18.80 10.19 8.66
N LEU A 27 18.77 11.05 9.68
CA LEU A 27 17.94 12.25 9.71
C LEU A 27 18.55 13.30 8.77
N THR A 28 17.92 13.54 7.62
CA THR A 28 18.42 14.48 6.60
C THR A 28 17.63 15.78 6.56
N THR A 29 16.39 15.78 7.03
CA THR A 29 15.49 16.94 7.00
C THR A 29 14.79 17.16 8.35
N PRO A 30 14.28 18.38 8.63
CA PRO A 30 13.40 18.62 9.78
C PRO A 30 12.16 17.72 9.81
N HIS A 31 11.67 17.26 8.65
CA HIS A 31 10.57 16.32 8.58
C HIS A 31 10.99 14.93 9.12
N ASP A 32 12.21 14.49 8.84
CA ASP A 32 12.71 13.20 9.33
C ASP A 32 12.76 13.20 10.88
N VAL A 33 13.20 14.32 11.47
CA VAL A 33 13.21 14.52 12.92
C VAL A 33 11.79 14.42 13.49
N TYR A 34 10.83 15.12 12.88
CA TYR A 34 9.42 15.08 13.30
C TYR A 34 8.83 13.67 13.20
N ALA A 35 9.01 13.00 12.05
CA ALA A 35 8.50 11.65 11.81
C ALA A 35 9.10 10.60 12.77
N THR A 36 10.32 10.83 13.26
CA THR A 36 11.02 9.93 14.19
C THR A 36 10.48 10.02 15.63
N ILE A 37 9.97 11.17 16.05
CA ILE A 37 9.47 11.38 17.41
C ILE A 37 7.97 11.15 17.57
N VAL A 38 7.18 11.29 16.50
CA VAL A 38 5.73 11.11 16.58
C VAL A 38 5.31 9.64 16.58
N ASP A 39 4.25 9.32 17.33
CA ASP A 39 3.64 7.99 17.28
C ASP A 39 3.12 7.68 15.88
N ILE A 40 3.34 6.45 15.42
CA ILE A 40 2.76 5.98 14.16
C ILE A 40 1.29 5.63 14.41
N PRO A 41 0.33 6.36 13.82
CA PRO A 41 -1.08 6.06 14.03
C PRO A 41 -1.45 4.73 13.37
N LYS A 42 -2.44 4.01 13.91
CA LYS A 42 -2.98 2.77 13.32
C LYS A 42 -3.45 2.97 11.87
N ASN A 43 -3.90 4.17 11.55
CA ASN A 43 -4.24 4.57 10.20
C ASN A 43 -3.38 5.79 9.84
N ARG A 44 -2.34 5.58 9.04
CA ARG A 44 -1.44 6.63 8.56
C ARG A 44 -1.65 6.82 7.07
N SER A 45 -2.18 7.96 6.66
CA SER A 45 -2.31 8.32 5.25
C SER A 45 -0.94 8.65 4.63
N CYS A 46 -0.84 8.54 3.31
CA CYS A 46 0.35 8.97 2.58
C CYS A 46 0.65 10.46 2.81
N SER A 47 -0.38 11.33 2.91
CA SER A 47 -0.19 12.75 3.21
C SER A 47 0.41 12.99 4.59
N GLU A 48 -0.03 12.27 5.63
CA GLU A 48 0.54 12.37 6.98
C GLU A 48 1.97 11.81 7.04
N ALA A 49 2.31 10.88 6.14
CA ALA A 49 3.65 10.35 5.99
C ALA A 49 4.59 11.22 5.13
N GLY A 50 4.12 12.36 4.60
CA GLY A 50 4.89 13.18 3.67
C GLY A 50 5.12 12.51 2.30
N ILE A 51 4.28 11.55 1.92
CA ILE A 51 4.37 10.81 0.65
C ILE A 51 3.39 11.43 -0.35
N GLN A 52 3.94 11.97 -1.44
CA GLN A 52 3.14 12.55 -2.51
C GLN A 52 2.28 11.49 -3.23
N PRO A 53 1.10 11.85 -3.75
CA PRO A 53 0.11 10.87 -4.24
C PRO A 53 0.64 9.88 -5.28
N HIS A 54 1.53 10.32 -6.17
CA HIS A 54 2.11 9.47 -7.21
C HIS A 54 3.18 8.48 -6.69
N TRP A 55 3.76 8.75 -5.52
CA TRP A 55 4.67 7.84 -4.80
C TRP A 55 3.96 6.95 -3.78
N CYS A 56 2.67 7.18 -3.55
CA CYS A 56 1.90 6.45 -2.54
C CYS A 56 1.64 5.01 -2.99
N ALA A 57 2.32 4.07 -2.33
CA ALA A 57 2.16 2.62 -2.54
C ALA A 57 0.85 2.04 -1.97
N CYS A 58 0.05 2.84 -1.27
CA CYS A 58 -1.24 2.40 -0.75
C CYS A 58 -2.17 2.02 -1.91
N VAL A 59 -2.53 0.74 -1.92
CA VAL A 59 -3.47 0.16 -2.86
C VAL A 59 -4.86 0.24 -2.25
N ASN A 60 -5.84 0.75 -3.00
CA ASN A 60 -7.23 0.66 -2.57
C ASN A 60 -7.85 -0.62 -3.12
N TRP A 61 -8.64 -1.29 -2.29
CA TRP A 61 -9.44 -2.45 -2.70
C TRP A 61 -10.90 -2.08 -2.67
N LYS A 62 -11.64 -2.52 -3.70
CA LYS A 62 -13.08 -2.28 -3.80
C LYS A 62 -13.79 -3.60 -3.97
N ASN A 63 -14.84 -3.81 -3.19
CA ASN A 63 -15.72 -4.96 -3.38
C ASN A 63 -16.34 -4.94 -4.78
N VAL A 64 -16.32 -6.09 -5.43
CA VAL A 64 -16.97 -6.32 -6.72
C VAL A 64 -18.39 -6.79 -6.46
N THR A 65 -19.36 -6.12 -7.06
CA THR A 65 -20.79 -6.47 -6.96
C THR A 65 -21.33 -7.13 -8.24
N ASP A 66 -20.58 -7.05 -9.34
CA ASP A 66 -20.94 -7.65 -10.62
C ASP A 66 -20.78 -9.17 -10.55
N SER A 67 -21.91 -9.88 -10.58
CA SER A 67 -21.96 -11.34 -10.50
C SER A 67 -21.17 -12.03 -11.61
N THR A 68 -21.11 -11.44 -12.80
CA THR A 68 -20.37 -12.00 -13.94
C THR A 68 -18.86 -11.97 -13.68
N MET A 69 -18.37 -10.87 -13.10
CA MET A 69 -16.95 -10.74 -12.74
C MET A 69 -16.59 -11.60 -11.54
N ILE A 70 -17.51 -11.75 -10.57
CA ILE A 70 -17.34 -12.67 -9.45
C ILE A 70 -17.16 -14.11 -9.95
N GLN A 71 -18.06 -14.58 -10.82
CA GLN A 71 -17.99 -15.92 -11.40
C GLN A 71 -16.73 -16.13 -12.23
N ARG A 72 -16.40 -15.20 -13.13
CA ARG A 72 -15.18 -15.28 -13.95
C ARG A 72 -13.90 -15.35 -13.11
N THR A 73 -13.83 -14.54 -12.05
CA THR A 73 -12.68 -14.54 -11.13
C THR A 73 -12.59 -15.88 -10.40
N ALA A 74 -13.72 -16.41 -9.92
CA ALA A 74 -13.81 -17.68 -9.24
C ALA A 74 -13.39 -18.87 -10.11
N GLU A 75 -13.87 -18.91 -11.35
CA GLU A 75 -13.50 -19.95 -12.32
C GLU A 75 -12.01 -19.89 -12.65
N ALA A 76 -11.49 -18.70 -12.95
CA ALA A 76 -10.07 -18.51 -13.24
C ALA A 76 -9.18 -18.96 -12.06
N PHE A 77 -9.59 -18.65 -10.83
CA PHE A 77 -8.86 -19.04 -9.62
C PHE A 77 -8.81 -20.56 -9.43
N VAL A 78 -9.95 -21.25 -9.55
CA VAL A 78 -10.02 -22.72 -9.44
C VAL A 78 -9.21 -23.39 -10.54
N ASN A 79 -9.34 -22.90 -11.78
CA ASN A 79 -8.60 -23.42 -12.91
C ASN A 79 -7.09 -23.29 -12.68
N TYR A 80 -6.63 -22.15 -12.16
CA TYR A 80 -5.22 -21.95 -11.83
C TYR A 80 -4.73 -22.91 -10.73
N ILE A 81 -5.47 -23.07 -9.62
CA ILE A 81 -5.12 -24.05 -8.57
C ILE A 81 -5.05 -25.48 -9.14
N ASN A 82 -6.03 -25.83 -9.97
CA ASN A 82 -6.05 -27.15 -10.59
C ASN A 82 -4.86 -27.32 -11.54
N GLN A 83 -4.48 -26.32 -12.33
CA GLN A 83 -3.27 -26.38 -13.17
C GLN A 83 -1.99 -26.60 -12.34
N LEU A 84 -1.85 -25.92 -11.20
CA LEU A 84 -0.68 -26.11 -10.32
C LEU A 84 -0.55 -27.55 -9.77
N THR A 85 -1.68 -28.21 -9.55
CA THR A 85 -1.74 -29.57 -8.98
C THR A 85 -1.88 -30.67 -10.03
N GLU A 86 -1.94 -30.31 -11.32
CA GLU A 86 -2.11 -31.24 -12.43
C GLU A 86 -1.01 -32.31 -12.50
N PRO A 87 0.28 -32.00 -12.31
CA PRO A 87 1.32 -33.04 -12.37
C PRO A 87 1.19 -34.10 -11.26
N GLN A 88 0.43 -33.81 -10.19
CA GLN A 88 0.30 -34.64 -8.99
C GLN A 88 -1.09 -35.27 -8.88
N ARG A 89 -1.80 -35.56 -9.98
CA ARG A 89 -3.15 -36.16 -9.94
C ARG A 89 -3.22 -37.53 -9.26
N SER A 90 -2.11 -38.25 -9.14
CA SER A 90 -2.03 -39.47 -8.33
C SER A 90 -2.22 -39.23 -6.83
N LEU A 91 -1.96 -38.00 -6.37
CA LEU A 91 -2.09 -37.58 -4.97
C LEU A 91 -3.20 -36.54 -4.76
N CYS A 92 -3.55 -35.78 -5.80
CA CYS A 92 -4.45 -34.62 -5.71
C CYS A 92 -5.66 -34.73 -6.65
N VAL A 93 -6.86 -34.75 -6.08
CA VAL A 93 -8.13 -34.65 -6.83
C VAL A 93 -8.37 -33.23 -7.36
N PRO A 94 -9.02 -33.03 -8.53
CA PRO A 94 -9.48 -31.71 -8.96
C PRO A 94 -10.33 -31.02 -7.89
N ARG A 95 -10.05 -29.75 -7.64
CA ARG A 95 -10.72 -28.93 -6.63
C ARG A 95 -11.87 -28.16 -7.26
N THR A 96 -12.95 -27.99 -6.49
CA THR A 96 -14.11 -27.16 -6.84
C THR A 96 -14.36 -26.13 -5.74
N LEU A 97 -14.98 -25.01 -6.08
CA LEU A 97 -15.39 -24.00 -5.10
C LEU A 97 -16.69 -24.39 -4.43
N LYS A 98 -16.75 -24.22 -3.10
CA LYS A 98 -17.97 -24.39 -2.32
C LYS A 98 -18.81 -23.12 -2.29
N GLU A 99 -18.18 -21.99 -1.99
CA GLU A 99 -18.81 -20.68 -1.94
C GLU A 99 -17.77 -19.57 -2.11
N VAL A 100 -18.19 -18.42 -2.64
CA VAL A 100 -17.37 -17.22 -2.74
C VAL A 100 -17.85 -16.24 -1.66
N LYS A 101 -16.94 -15.84 -0.75
CA LYS A 101 -17.29 -14.91 0.34
C LYS A 101 -17.25 -13.46 -0.11
N TRP A 102 -16.23 -13.08 -0.87
CA TRP A 102 -16.07 -11.75 -1.42
C TRP A 102 -15.13 -11.80 -2.63
N VAL A 103 -15.22 -10.80 -3.48
CA VAL A 103 -14.23 -10.52 -4.52
C VAL A 103 -13.91 -9.05 -4.44
N MET A 104 -12.62 -8.71 -4.49
CA MET A 104 -12.15 -7.33 -4.51
C MET A 104 -11.37 -7.05 -5.79
N VAL A 105 -11.52 -5.84 -6.32
CA VAL A 105 -10.70 -5.32 -7.41
C VAL A 105 -9.74 -4.27 -6.87
N GLN A 106 -8.50 -4.36 -7.32
CA GLN A 106 -7.46 -3.40 -7.04
C GLN A 106 -7.74 -2.08 -7.77
N ALA A 107 -7.84 -0.99 -7.02
CA ALA A 107 -8.04 0.36 -7.52
C ALA A 107 -6.80 1.23 -7.21
N PRO A 108 -5.99 1.57 -8.22
CA PRO A 108 -4.90 2.53 -8.07
C PRO A 108 -5.39 3.87 -7.53
N ASN A 109 -4.53 4.56 -6.78
CA ASN A 109 -4.86 5.89 -6.29
C ASN A 109 -4.94 6.89 -7.46
N LYS A 110 -5.78 7.93 -7.33
CA LYS A 110 -6.01 8.92 -8.40
C LYS A 110 -4.74 9.69 -8.78
N GLY A 111 -3.84 9.93 -7.83
CA GLY A 111 -2.58 10.64 -8.06
C GLY A 111 -1.63 9.88 -8.96
N VAL A 112 -1.52 8.56 -8.80
CA VAL A 112 -0.76 7.70 -9.73
C VAL A 112 -1.41 7.73 -11.11
N LEU A 113 -2.74 7.61 -11.20
CA LEU A 113 -3.44 7.58 -12.49
C LEU A 113 -3.36 8.91 -13.26
N SER A 114 -3.20 10.04 -12.56
CA SER A 114 -3.11 11.36 -13.17
C SER A 114 -1.69 11.91 -13.25
N PHE A 115 -0.67 11.20 -12.76
CA PHE A 115 0.71 11.65 -12.81
C PHE A 115 1.22 11.70 -14.25
N VAL A 116 1.83 12.83 -14.62
CA VAL A 116 2.38 13.07 -15.96
C VAL A 116 3.90 13.17 -15.93
N ALA A 117 4.44 13.96 -14.99
CA ALA A 117 5.87 14.20 -14.84
C ALA A 117 6.18 14.81 -13.47
N ALA A 118 7.46 14.86 -13.11
CA ALA A 118 7.95 15.72 -12.03
C ALA A 118 7.63 17.20 -12.33
N LYS A 119 7.21 17.95 -11.31
CA LYS A 119 7.02 19.40 -11.37
C LYS A 119 8.28 20.16 -10.96
N ASP A 120 9.04 19.59 -10.03
CA ASP A 120 10.29 20.12 -9.48
C ASP A 120 11.51 19.31 -9.95
N ARG A 121 12.70 19.82 -9.61
CA ARG A 121 13.98 19.28 -10.09
C ARG A 121 14.33 17.93 -9.45
N ASP A 122 13.94 17.72 -8.20
CA ASP A 122 14.16 16.50 -7.42
C ASP A 122 13.03 15.47 -7.60
N GLY A 123 11.91 15.84 -8.23
CA GLY A 123 10.80 14.95 -8.53
C GLY A 123 9.93 14.62 -7.32
N TYR A 124 10.02 15.40 -6.26
CA TYR A 124 9.14 15.24 -5.10
C TYR A 124 7.71 15.65 -5.45
N MET A 125 7.50 16.80 -6.09
CA MET A 125 6.18 17.28 -6.49
C MET A 125 5.77 16.74 -7.87
N GLY A 126 4.56 16.17 -7.93
CA GLY A 126 3.99 15.70 -9.19
C GLY A 126 3.29 16.79 -10.00
N LYS A 127 3.46 16.77 -11.32
CA LYS A 127 2.56 17.42 -12.28
C LYS A 127 1.46 16.43 -12.64
N PHE A 128 0.22 16.81 -12.36
CA PHE A 128 -0.95 15.96 -12.59
C PHE A 128 -1.80 16.48 -13.75
N GLY A 129 -2.39 15.56 -14.51
CA GLY A 129 -3.24 15.84 -15.66
C GLY A 129 -4.50 14.96 -15.65
N LYS A 130 -4.94 14.54 -16.84
CA LYS A 130 -6.10 13.66 -16.99
C LYS A 130 -5.73 12.24 -16.55
N ALA A 131 -6.57 11.62 -15.73
CA ALA A 131 -6.38 10.24 -15.30
C ALA A 131 -6.42 9.27 -16.50
N ILE A 132 -5.46 8.35 -16.55
CA ILE A 132 -5.42 7.29 -17.56
C ILE A 132 -6.42 6.18 -17.24
N LYS A 133 -6.86 5.46 -18.28
CA LYS A 133 -7.64 4.23 -18.11
C LYS A 133 -6.70 3.09 -17.75
N ILE A 134 -7.13 2.27 -16.79
CA ILE A 134 -6.37 1.11 -16.33
C ILE A 134 -6.48 0.01 -17.41
N PRO A 135 -5.35 -0.44 -18.00
CA PRO A 135 -5.38 -1.44 -19.07
C PRO A 135 -5.59 -2.87 -18.55
N LYS A 136 -5.18 -3.14 -17.30
CA LYS A 136 -5.31 -4.45 -16.64
C LYS A 136 -5.73 -4.25 -15.20
N GLN A 137 -6.72 -5.01 -14.76
CA GLN A 137 -7.23 -4.97 -13.40
C GLN A 137 -6.85 -6.25 -12.66
N THR A 138 -6.43 -6.09 -11.41
CA THR A 138 -6.10 -7.19 -10.51
C THR A 138 -7.31 -7.48 -9.62
N TYR A 139 -7.71 -8.74 -9.56
CA TYR A 139 -8.80 -9.20 -8.71
C TYR A 139 -8.25 -10.11 -7.60
N GLN A 140 -8.88 -10.07 -6.44
CA GLN A 140 -8.63 -10.94 -5.30
C GLN A 140 -9.93 -11.62 -4.91
N ILE A 141 -9.88 -12.93 -4.67
CA ILE A 141 -10.99 -13.80 -4.28
C ILE A 141 -10.56 -14.73 -3.14
#